data_AF-A0A951ZFP6-F1
#
_entry.id   AF-A0A951ZFP6-F1
#
_cell.length_a   1.000
_cell.length_b   1.000
_cell.length_c   1.000
_cell.angle_alpha   90.00
_cell.angle_beta   90.00
_cell.angle_gamma   90.00
#
_symmetry.space_group_name_H-M   'P 1'
#
loop_
_entity.id
_entity.type
_entity.pdbx_description
1 polymer ?
#
loop_
_entity_poly.entity_id
_entity_poly.type
_entity_poly.pdbx_seq_one_letter_code
_entity_poly.pdbx_strand_id
1 'polypeptide(L)'
;MTNSHIVEALAAASRLGAHSLREQAGDLLKRFVRMMFHDGDLRRPNCFEHYNPFTGHASVYRGIDDYQHSWVADLILQYAAGVRPHAGGVTVDPFPLGLEQLTLSGVRVRGRTLEVRLVGDRFTVITGGERHESALGEPVELSD
;
A
#
# COMPACT_ATOMS: atom_id res chain seq x y z
N MET A 1 13.41 6.36 2.51
CA MET A 1 12.54 7.48 2.92
C MET A 1 11.80 8.14 1.76
N THR A 2 12.48 8.77 0.79
CA THR A 2 11.85 9.61 -0.25
C THR A 2 10.71 8.90 -1.00
N ASN A 3 10.90 7.65 -1.41
CA ASN A 3 9.85 6.89 -2.11
C ASN A 3 8.57 6.80 -1.28
N SER A 4 8.66 6.62 0.04
CA SER A 4 7.49 6.58 0.91
C SER A 4 6.77 7.92 0.96
N HIS A 5 7.51 9.03 1.06
CA HIS A 5 6.92 10.36 1.00
C HIS A 5 6.21 10.64 -0.33
N ILE A 6 6.81 10.25 -1.46
CA ILE A 6 6.21 10.49 -2.78
C ILE A 6 4.95 9.65 -2.98
N VAL A 7 4.96 8.37 -2.58
CA VAL A 7 3.75 7.52 -2.63
C VAL A 7 2.64 8.15 -1.78
N GLU A 8 2.95 8.55 -0.55
CA GLU A 8 1.98 9.19 0.35
C GLU A 8 1.43 10.50 -0.22
N ALA A 9 2.30 11.35 -0.78
CA ALA A 9 1.89 12.62 -1.37
C ALA A 9 0.98 12.44 -2.59
N LEU A 10 1.31 11.50 -3.48
CA LEU A 10 0.48 11.18 -4.65
C LEU A 10 -0.89 10.65 -4.22
N ALA A 11 -0.91 9.75 -3.24
CA ALA A 11 -2.15 9.17 -2.72
C ALA A 11 -3.00 10.18 -1.95
N ALA A 12 -2.38 11.09 -1.19
CA ALA A 12 -3.10 12.18 -0.54
C ALA A 12 -3.70 13.14 -1.57
N ALA A 13 -2.92 13.55 -2.58
CA ALA A 13 -3.39 14.42 -3.65
C ALA A 13 -4.54 13.78 -4.46
N SER A 14 -4.50 12.46 -4.71
CA SER A 14 -5.58 11.78 -5.42
C SER A 14 -6.91 11.82 -4.68
N ARG A 15 -6.88 11.87 -3.34
CA ARG A 15 -8.07 12.03 -2.48
C ARG A 15 -8.56 13.47 -2.41
N LEU A 16 -7.75 14.45 -2.78
CA LEU A 16 -8.09 15.88 -2.81
C LEU A 16 -8.57 16.37 -4.19
N GLY A 17 -8.93 15.44 -5.09
CA GLY A 17 -9.51 15.74 -6.40
C GLY A 17 -8.58 15.48 -7.59
N ALA A 18 -7.30 15.18 -7.37
CA ALA A 18 -6.39 14.75 -8.43
C ALA A 18 -6.50 13.24 -8.70
N HIS A 19 -7.71 12.74 -8.94
CA HIS A 19 -8.04 11.31 -8.97
C HIS A 19 -7.16 10.48 -9.90
N SER A 20 -6.66 11.09 -10.99
CA SER A 20 -5.73 10.42 -11.91
C SER A 20 -4.48 9.92 -11.19
N LEU A 21 -3.96 10.61 -10.16
CA LEU A 21 -2.74 10.28 -9.41
C LEU A 21 -2.77 8.94 -8.67
N ARG A 22 -3.95 8.32 -8.55
CA ARG A 22 -4.16 7.06 -7.85
C ARG A 22 -3.40 5.91 -8.52
N GLU A 23 -3.39 5.88 -9.85
CA GLU A 23 -2.66 4.89 -10.64
C GLU A 23 -1.14 5.06 -10.48
N GLN A 24 -0.65 6.30 -10.49
CA GLN A 24 0.77 6.63 -10.32
C GLN A 24 1.25 6.25 -8.91
N ALA A 25 0.43 6.49 -7.89
CA ALA A 25 0.75 6.07 -6.52
C ALA A 25 0.88 4.54 -6.42
N GLY A 26 -0.06 3.80 -7.00
CA GLY A 26 -0.03 2.34 -7.04
C GLY A 26 1.17 1.78 -7.82
N ASP A 27 1.46 2.34 -9.00
CA ASP A 27 2.60 1.92 -9.81
C ASP A 27 3.94 2.22 -9.11
N LEU A 28 4.08 3.41 -8.51
CA LEU A 28 5.28 3.76 -7.76
C LEU A 28 5.48 2.85 -6.54
N LEU A 29 4.42 2.53 -5.80
CA LEU A 29 4.49 1.60 -4.67
C LEU A 29 4.96 0.21 -5.13
N LYS A 30 4.41 -0.30 -6.23
CA LYS A 30 4.83 -1.58 -6.82
C LYS A 30 6.30 -1.58 -7.23
N ARG A 31 6.77 -0.52 -7.89
CA ARG A 31 8.19 -0.37 -8.24
C ARG A 31 9.07 -0.28 -7.00
N PHE A 32 8.62 0.45 -5.98
CA PHE A 32 9.34 0.61 -4.72
C PHE A 32 9.53 -0.73 -4.02
N VAL A 33 8.48 -1.56 -3.92
CA VAL A 33 8.58 -2.92 -3.37
C VAL A 33 9.55 -3.78 -4.18
N ARG A 34 9.53 -3.71 -5.52
CA ARG A 34 10.46 -4.48 -6.37
C ARG A 34 11.93 -4.10 -6.16
N MET A 35 12.22 -2.82 -5.90
CA MET A 35 13.59 -2.37 -5.61
C MET A 35 14.14 -2.95 -4.30
N MET A 36 13.30 -3.43 -3.38
CA MET A 36 13.73 -4.07 -2.13
C MET A 36 14.27 -5.49 -2.32
N PHE A 37 14.42 -5.96 -3.54
CA PHE A 37 15.01 -7.25 -3.83
C PHE A 37 16.32 -7.01 -4.57
N HIS A 38 17.41 -7.50 -3.98
CA HIS A 38 18.75 -7.27 -4.52
C HIS A 38 18.86 -7.83 -5.95
N ASP A 39 19.15 -6.97 -6.92
CA ASP A 39 19.14 -7.28 -8.37
C ASP A 39 17.86 -7.98 -8.85
N GLY A 40 16.73 -7.72 -8.18
CA GLY A 40 15.44 -8.37 -8.45
C GLY A 40 15.32 -9.81 -7.96
N ASP A 41 16.30 -10.35 -7.21
CA ASP A 41 16.23 -11.69 -6.64
C ASP A 41 15.26 -11.73 -5.44
N LEU A 42 14.09 -12.35 -5.64
CA LEU A 42 13.06 -12.48 -4.61
C LEU A 42 13.51 -13.24 -3.35
N ARG A 43 14.61 -13.98 -3.43
CA ARG A 43 15.20 -14.69 -2.28
C ARG A 43 16.10 -13.80 -1.43
N ARG A 44 16.32 -12.56 -1.86
CA ARG A 44 17.21 -11.58 -1.22
C ARG A 44 16.46 -10.27 -0.92
N PRO A 45 15.40 -10.31 -0.09
CA PRO A 45 14.74 -9.11 0.37
C PRO A 45 15.70 -8.28 1.22
N ASN A 46 15.68 -6.96 1.04
CA ASN A 46 16.47 -6.01 1.81
C ASN A 46 15.91 -4.58 1.64
N CYS A 47 16.18 -3.69 2.57
CA CYS A 47 15.91 -2.26 2.43
C CYS A 47 17.23 -1.50 2.37
N PHE A 48 17.48 -0.80 1.27
CA PHE A 48 18.66 0.04 1.10
C PHE A 48 18.34 1.51 1.34
N GLU A 49 19.35 2.26 1.77
CA GLU A 49 19.23 3.71 2.00
C GLU A 49 19.00 4.48 0.69
N HIS A 50 19.69 4.07 -0.38
CA HIS A 50 19.64 4.73 -1.68
C HIS A 50 19.51 3.71 -2.81
N TYR A 51 18.85 4.13 -3.89
CA TYR A 51 18.69 3.39 -5.13
C TYR A 51 19.10 4.28 -6.30
N ASN A 52 19.68 3.70 -7.35
CA ASN A 52 19.92 4.39 -8.60
C ASN A 52 18.57 4.79 -9.24
N PRO A 53 18.35 6.07 -9.60
CA PRO A 53 17.05 6.53 -10.09
C PRO A 53 16.69 6.01 -11.50
N PHE A 54 17.66 5.56 -12.28
CA PHE A 54 17.45 5.07 -13.64
C PHE A 54 17.32 3.55 -13.70
N THR A 55 18.06 2.82 -12.86
CA THR A 55 18.09 1.35 -12.88
C THR A 55 17.37 0.70 -11.70
N GLY A 56 17.11 1.44 -10.63
CA GLY A 56 16.58 0.89 -9.38
C GLY A 56 17.57 0.06 -8.58
N HIS A 57 18.84 -0.03 -9.01
CA HIS A 57 19.86 -0.81 -8.30
C HIS A 57 20.15 -0.21 -6.93
N ALA A 58 20.25 -1.09 -5.94
CA ALA A 58 20.63 -0.74 -4.59
C ALA A 58 22.05 -0.19 -4.50
N SER A 59 22.23 0.92 -3.77
CA SER A 59 23.56 1.41 -3.41
C SER A 59 24.15 0.56 -2.28
N VAL A 60 24.96 -0.43 -2.64
CA VAL A 60 25.59 -1.36 -1.68
C VAL A 60 26.80 -0.78 -0.94
N TYR A 61 27.31 0.38 -1.33
CA TYR A 61 28.61 0.90 -0.87
C TYR A 61 28.70 1.17 0.65
N ARG A 62 27.57 1.45 1.33
CA ARG A 62 27.54 1.60 2.79
C ARG A 62 27.52 0.28 3.56
N GLY A 63 27.14 -0.83 2.91
CA GLY A 63 27.03 -2.13 3.56
C GLY A 63 25.99 -2.20 4.69
N ILE A 64 24.96 -1.36 4.65
CA ILE A 64 23.86 -1.40 5.62
C ILE A 64 22.69 -2.14 4.99
N ASP A 65 22.38 -3.29 5.57
CA ASP A 65 21.16 -4.05 5.29
C ASP A 65 20.04 -3.60 6.24
N ASP A 66 18.80 -3.80 5.82
CA ASP A 66 17.57 -3.48 6.55
C ASP A 66 17.53 -2.02 7.03
N TYR A 67 17.84 -1.08 6.14
CA TYR A 67 17.82 0.34 6.47
C TYR A 67 16.40 0.84 6.80
N GLN A 68 16.10 0.95 8.10
CA GLN A 68 14.76 1.27 8.63
C GLN A 68 14.46 2.78 8.62
N HIS A 69 14.32 3.34 7.42
CA HIS A 69 13.99 4.76 7.25
C HIS A 69 12.88 4.98 6.22
N SER A 70 11.93 4.04 6.17
CA SER A 70 10.76 4.06 5.29
C SER A 70 9.62 3.26 5.92
N TRP A 71 8.39 3.48 5.46
CA TRP A 71 7.19 2.83 6.00
C TRP A 71 6.43 2.07 4.92
N VAL A 72 7.13 1.25 4.13
CA VAL A 72 6.53 0.51 3.00
C VAL A 72 5.41 -0.43 3.42
N ALA A 73 5.54 -1.11 4.57
CA ALA A 73 4.49 -1.99 5.07
C ALA A 73 3.20 -1.21 5.31
N ASP A 74 3.31 -0.03 5.92
CA ASP A 74 2.19 0.88 6.14
C ASP A 74 1.59 1.35 4.80
N LEU A 75 2.39 1.72 3.80
CA LEU A 75 1.89 2.06 2.46
C LEU A 75 1.16 0.90 1.78
N ILE A 76 1.62 -0.34 1.96
CA ILE A 76 0.94 -1.54 1.45
C ILE A 76 -0.43 -1.70 2.14
N LEU A 77 -0.48 -1.55 3.46
CA LEU A 77 -1.75 -1.63 4.21
C LEU A 77 -2.72 -0.52 3.79
N GLN A 78 -2.22 0.71 3.69
CA GLN A 78 -3.02 1.90 3.35
C GLN A 78 -3.49 1.90 1.89
N TYR A 79 -2.66 1.45 0.94
CA TYR A 79 -2.92 1.64 -0.48
C TYR A 79 -3.12 0.35 -1.25
N ALA A 80 -2.41 -0.74 -0.95
CA ALA A 80 -2.68 -2.02 -1.61
C ALA A 80 -3.94 -2.69 -1.04
N ALA A 81 -4.12 -2.64 0.28
CA ALA A 81 -5.32 -3.16 0.94
C ALA A 81 -6.36 -2.08 1.26
N GLY A 82 -5.99 -0.80 1.14
CA GLY A 82 -6.93 0.30 1.22
C GLY A 82 -7.32 0.75 2.63
N VAL A 83 -6.78 0.13 3.70
CA VAL A 83 -7.25 0.36 5.07
C VAL A 83 -6.62 1.62 5.65
N ARG A 84 -7.44 2.65 5.88
CA ARG A 84 -7.00 3.95 6.38
C ARG A 84 -7.90 4.43 7.51
N PRO A 85 -7.46 4.29 8.78
CA PRO A 85 -8.20 4.84 9.91
C PRO A 85 -8.14 6.37 9.91
N HIS A 86 -9.23 6.99 10.34
CA HIS A 86 -9.34 8.43 10.59
C HIS A 86 -10.16 8.68 11.86
N ALA A 87 -10.35 9.95 12.21
CA ALA A 87 -11.01 10.33 13.47
C ALA A 87 -12.42 9.75 13.62
N GLY A 88 -13.19 9.69 12.53
CA GLY A 88 -14.60 9.27 12.50
C GLY A 88 -14.86 7.82 12.08
N GLY A 89 -13.82 7.03 11.81
CA GLY A 89 -14.02 5.67 11.30
C GLY A 89 -12.80 5.09 10.59
N VAL A 90 -13.06 4.16 9.68
CA VAL A 90 -12.06 3.54 8.80
C VAL A 90 -12.57 3.57 7.36
N THR A 91 -11.79 4.17 6.48
CA THR A 91 -11.98 4.05 5.03
C THR A 91 -11.29 2.77 4.55
N VAL A 92 -11.97 1.98 3.73
CA VAL A 92 -11.37 0.90 2.94
C VAL A 92 -11.54 1.21 1.46
N ASP A 93 -10.44 1.59 0.82
CA ASP A 93 -10.38 1.86 -0.61
C ASP A 93 -9.00 1.48 -1.17
N PRO A 94 -8.83 0.23 -1.66
CA PRO A 94 -7.60 -0.25 -2.27
C PRO A 94 -7.31 0.50 -3.57
N PHE A 95 -6.05 0.80 -3.87
CA PHE A 95 -5.58 1.46 -5.10
C PHE A 95 -5.39 0.44 -6.24
N PRO A 96 -5.44 0.86 -7.53
CA PRO A 96 -5.26 -0.03 -8.67
C PRO A 96 -3.77 -0.35 -8.85
N LEU A 97 -3.29 -1.40 -8.20
CA LEU A 97 -1.90 -1.87 -8.32
C LEU A 97 -1.71 -2.89 -9.46
N GLY A 98 -2.82 -3.38 -10.03
CA GLY A 98 -2.84 -4.48 -11.00
C GLY A 98 -2.59 -5.85 -10.35
N LEU A 99 -3.11 -6.04 -9.13
CA LEU A 99 -3.04 -7.32 -8.43
C LEU A 99 -4.22 -8.21 -8.86
N GLU A 100 -3.96 -9.48 -9.15
CA GLU A 100 -5.03 -10.46 -9.41
C GLU A 100 -5.87 -10.71 -8.16
N GLN A 101 -5.19 -10.82 -7.02
CA GLN A 101 -5.81 -11.00 -5.72
C GLN A 101 -4.94 -10.44 -4.60
N LEU A 102 -5.59 -10.01 -3.51
CA LEU A 102 -4.94 -9.67 -2.25
C LEU A 102 -5.87 -10.07 -1.10
N THR A 103 -5.29 -10.56 0.00
CA THR A 103 -6.01 -10.74 1.26
C THR A 103 -5.20 -10.10 2.38
N LEU A 104 -5.84 -9.21 3.12
CA LEU A 104 -5.35 -8.67 4.37
C LEU A 104 -6.30 -9.10 5.48
N SER A 105 -5.84 -9.91 6.41
CA SER A 105 -6.66 -10.48 7.49
C SER A 105 -6.12 -10.09 8.87
N GLY A 106 -7.00 -10.03 9.86
CA GLY A 106 -6.60 -9.83 11.26
C GLY A 106 -6.21 -8.40 11.60
N VAL A 107 -6.66 -7.41 10.82
CA VAL A 107 -6.37 -6.00 11.09
C VAL A 107 -7.17 -5.54 12.29
N ARG A 108 -6.49 -5.20 13.38
CA ARG A 108 -7.11 -4.63 14.57
C ARG A 108 -7.12 -3.11 14.48
N VAL A 109 -8.30 -2.52 14.38
CA VAL A 109 -8.46 -1.07 14.26
C VAL A 109 -9.77 -0.63 14.93
N ARG A 110 -9.70 0.42 15.75
CA ARG A 110 -10.86 0.96 16.50
C ARG A 110 -11.69 -0.10 17.23
N GLY A 111 -11.04 -1.09 17.86
CA GLY A 111 -11.71 -2.16 18.61
C GLY A 111 -12.34 -3.27 17.76
N ARG A 112 -12.20 -3.23 16.43
CA ARG A 112 -12.73 -4.22 15.50
C ARG A 112 -11.62 -5.02 14.84
N THR A 113 -11.98 -6.18 14.30
CA THR A 113 -11.11 -6.97 13.43
C THR A 113 -11.65 -6.87 12.01
N LEU A 114 -10.82 -6.38 11.08
CA LEU A 114 -11.15 -6.28 9.66
C LEU A 114 -10.41 -7.33 8.85
N GLU A 115 -11.07 -7.77 7.78
CA GLU A 115 -10.46 -8.48 6.67
C GLU A 115 -10.83 -7.80 5.36
N VAL A 116 -9.86 -7.65 4.47
CA VAL A 116 -10.05 -7.13 3.11
C VAL A 116 -9.62 -8.18 2.11
N ARG A 117 -10.51 -8.52 1.17
CA ARG A 117 -10.21 -9.39 0.03
C ARG A 117 -10.38 -8.60 -1.25
N LEU A 118 -9.34 -8.50 -2.06
CA LEU A 118 -9.38 -7.94 -3.42
C LEU A 118 -9.29 -9.10 -4.41
N VAL A 119 -10.13 -9.09 -5.44
CA VAL A 119 -10.07 -10.00 -6.59
C VAL A 119 -10.37 -9.17 -7.85
N GLY A 120 -9.37 -9.04 -8.73
CA GLY A 120 -9.42 -8.10 -9.85
C GLY A 120 -9.76 -6.69 -9.37
N ASP A 121 -10.80 -6.09 -9.95
CA ASP A 121 -11.22 -4.72 -9.63
C ASP A 121 -12.32 -4.64 -8.55
N ARG A 122 -12.63 -5.75 -7.87
CA ARG A 122 -13.63 -5.80 -6.79
C ARG A 122 -12.99 -6.17 -5.48
N PHE A 123 -13.50 -5.59 -4.39
CA PHE A 123 -13.06 -5.96 -3.06
C PHE A 123 -14.23 -6.20 -2.10
N THR A 124 -13.94 -6.94 -1.04
CA THR A 124 -14.85 -7.26 0.04
C THR A 124 -14.21 -6.91 1.36
N VAL A 125 -14.96 -6.22 2.22
CA VAL A 125 -14.57 -5.91 3.59
C VAL A 125 -15.44 -6.74 4.54
N ILE A 126 -14.80 -7.45 5.46
CA ILE A 126 -15.47 -8.27 6.46
C ILE A 126 -15.12 -7.73 7.84
N THR A 127 -16.14 -7.43 8.64
CA THR A 127 -15.99 -6.90 10.00
C THR A 127 -17.20 -7.24 10.85
N GLY A 128 -17.00 -7.69 12.09
CA GLY A 128 -18.13 -7.96 13.01
C GLY A 128 -19.17 -8.96 12.50
N GLY A 129 -18.83 -9.82 11.54
CA GLY A 129 -19.76 -10.75 10.87
C GLY A 129 -20.50 -10.14 9.67
N GLU A 130 -20.35 -8.84 9.42
CA GLU A 130 -20.89 -8.15 8.25
C GLU A 130 -19.93 -8.23 7.06
N ARG A 131 -20.50 -8.20 5.86
CA ARG A 131 -19.78 -8.25 4.57
C ARG A 131 -20.20 -7.08 3.71
N HIS A 132 -19.24 -6.27 3.28
CA HIS A 132 -19.44 -5.14 2.38
C HIS A 132 -18.68 -5.41 1.08
N GLU A 133 -19.37 -5.38 -0.06
CA GLU A 133 -18.75 -5.53 -1.38
C GLU A 133 -18.69 -4.19 -2.08
N SER A 134 -17.58 -3.92 -2.76
CA SER A 134 -17.37 -2.70 -3.54
C SER A 134 -16.40 -2.92 -4.70
N ALA A 135 -16.17 -1.88 -5.50
CA ALA A 135 -15.21 -1.87 -6.59
C ALA A 135 -14.08 -0.85 -6.35
N LEU A 136 -12.94 -1.05 -7.01
CA LEU A 136 -11.84 -0.07 -6.97
C LEU A 136 -12.34 1.33 -7.37
N GLY A 137 -12.05 2.33 -6.55
CA GLY A 137 -12.54 3.70 -6.74
C GLY A 137 -13.87 4.00 -6.06
N GLU A 138 -14.52 3.00 -5.45
CA GLU A 138 -15.73 3.14 -4.63
C GLU A 138 -15.40 2.79 -3.17
N PRO A 139 -15.05 3.78 -2.32
CA PRO A 139 -14.65 3.53 -0.94
C PRO A 139 -15.77 2.95 -0.08
N VAL A 140 -15.41 2.05 0.82
CA VAL A 140 -16.27 1.61 1.92
C VAL A 140 -15.89 2.40 3.18
N GLU A 141 -16.85 3.12 3.75
CA GLU A 141 -16.66 3.81 5.03
C GLU A 141 -17.26 2.99 6.17
N LEU A 142 -16.45 2.70 7.18
CA LEU A 142 -16.86 2.01 8.39
C LEU A 142 -16.86 3.01 9.55
N SER A 143 -18.05 3.49 9.95
CA SER A 143 -18.23 4.30 11.16
C SER A 143 -18.20 3.45 12.42
N ASP A 144 -17.90 4.05 13.58
CA ASP A 144 -17.98 3.43 14.90
C ASP A 144 -19.37 2.90 15.28
#